data_AF-K2MXQ0-F1
#
_entry.id   AF-K2MXQ0-F1
#
_cell.length_a   1.000
_cell.length_b   1.000
_cell.length_c   1.000
_cell.angle_alpha   90.00
_cell.angle_beta   90.00
_cell.angle_gamma   90.00
#
_symmetry.space_group_name_H-M   'P 1'
#
loop_
_entity.id
_entity.type
_entity.pdbx_description
1 polymer ?
#
loop_
_entity_poly.entity_id
_entity_poly.type
_entity_poly.pdbx_seq_one_letter_code
_entity_poly.pdbx_strand_id
1 'polypeptide(L)'
;MSDSSEPHVYTPRTLAEYWGCSERHVRNLTKSGELRSFRIGKLIRVRSDWALDFQKAQEIGLPNRNAPTTGASLNDFTIGTEFRTGVGCFRCTDIGTRCVIAIRIDQVEVVSANKTGTIAKKTIDGKSAEAQGWFNGPPYQVVEIVFDENDLEGCELIQS
;
A
#
# COMPACT_ATOMS: atom_id res chain seq x y z
N MET A 1 -30.39 -1.11 -34.30
CA MET A 1 -29.16 -0.36 -34.60
C MET A 1 -28.46 -0.12 -33.28
N SER A 2 -27.65 -1.07 -32.83
CA SER A 2 -26.80 -0.93 -31.65
C SER A 2 -25.44 -0.45 -32.15
N ASP A 3 -25.12 0.81 -31.86
CA ASP A 3 -23.81 1.41 -32.10
C ASP A 3 -22.78 0.68 -31.22
N SER A 4 -22.08 -0.29 -31.81
CA SER A 4 -21.14 -1.19 -31.13
C SER A 4 -19.75 -0.56 -31.05
N SER A 5 -19.63 0.54 -30.32
CA SER A 5 -18.35 1.23 -30.12
C SER A 5 -17.66 0.92 -28.78
N GLU A 6 -18.05 -0.16 -28.08
CA GLU A 6 -17.28 -0.61 -26.92
C GLU A 6 -15.98 -1.29 -27.38
N PRO A 7 -14.80 -0.83 -26.92
CA PRO A 7 -13.54 -1.35 -27.38
C PRO A 7 -13.37 -2.81 -26.94
N HIS A 8 -12.90 -3.66 -27.84
CA HIS A 8 -12.70 -5.08 -27.55
C HIS A 8 -11.66 -5.32 -26.43
N VAL A 9 -10.73 -4.38 -26.24
CA VAL A 9 -9.65 -4.45 -25.27
C VAL A 9 -9.44 -3.08 -24.63
N TYR A 10 -9.34 -3.06 -23.31
CA TYR A 10 -9.01 -1.90 -22.51
C TYR A 10 -7.53 -1.88 -22.07
N THR A 11 -7.00 -0.68 -21.94
CA THR A 11 -5.83 -0.39 -21.10
C THR A 11 -6.28 -0.10 -19.66
N PRO A 12 -5.38 -0.14 -18.65
CA PRO A 12 -5.76 0.26 -17.30
C PRO A 12 -6.39 1.65 -17.23
N ARG A 13 -5.86 2.61 -17.99
CA ARG A 13 -6.38 3.98 -18.08
C ARG A 13 -7.81 4.02 -18.60
N THR A 14 -8.04 3.45 -19.79
CA THR A 14 -9.35 3.50 -20.44
C THR A 14 -10.40 2.69 -19.67
N LEU A 15 -9.99 1.61 -18.99
CA LEU A 15 -10.89 0.84 -18.14
C LEU A 15 -11.28 1.63 -16.88
N ALA A 16 -10.34 2.36 -16.30
CA ALA A 16 -10.60 3.22 -15.16
C ALA A 16 -11.54 4.37 -15.52
N GLU A 17 -11.35 4.99 -16.69
CA GLU A 17 -12.28 5.99 -17.25
C GLU A 17 -13.69 5.40 -17.41
N TYR A 18 -13.80 4.17 -17.92
CA TYR A 18 -15.09 3.47 -18.09
C TYR A 18 -15.78 3.14 -16.77
N TRP A 19 -15.04 2.64 -15.78
CA TRP A 19 -15.56 2.31 -14.44
C TRP A 19 -15.75 3.52 -13.52
N GLY A 20 -15.27 4.71 -13.92
CA GLY A 20 -15.28 5.89 -13.07
C GLY A 20 -14.38 5.73 -11.83
N CYS A 21 -13.28 4.99 -11.94
CA CYS A 21 -12.33 4.75 -10.84
C CYS A 21 -10.91 5.20 -11.22
N SER A 22 -9.94 5.00 -10.31
CA SER A 22 -8.55 5.36 -10.59
C SER A 22 -7.84 4.29 -11.44
N GLU A 23 -6.94 4.71 -12.33
CA GLU A 23 -6.09 3.76 -13.09
C GLU A 23 -5.26 2.86 -12.15
N ARG A 24 -4.92 3.37 -10.98
CA ARG A 24 -4.25 2.66 -9.88
C ARG A 24 -5.08 1.49 -9.38
N HIS A 25 -6.38 1.70 -9.14
CA HIS A 25 -7.31 0.65 -8.72
C HIS A 25 -7.35 -0.51 -9.73
N VAL A 26 -7.45 -0.20 -11.03
CA VAL A 26 -7.43 -1.22 -12.10
C VAL A 26 -6.10 -1.99 -12.12
N ARG A 27 -4.98 -1.32 -11.85
CA ARG A 27 -3.66 -1.94 -11.76
C ARG A 27 -3.52 -2.83 -10.53
N ASN A 28 -4.08 -2.42 -9.38
CA ASN A 28 -4.08 -3.21 -8.15
C ASN A 28 -4.88 -4.50 -8.35
N LEU A 29 -6.09 -4.42 -8.89
CA LEU A 29 -6.92 -5.59 -9.23
C LEU A 29 -6.23 -6.55 -10.21
N THR A 30 -5.50 -6.00 -11.17
CA THR A 30 -4.70 -6.81 -12.11
C THR A 30 -3.52 -7.49 -11.40
N LYS A 31 -2.86 -6.79 -10.48
CA LYS A 31 -1.68 -7.27 -9.76
C LYS A 31 -2.05 -8.31 -8.69
N SER A 32 -3.19 -8.14 -8.01
CA SER A 32 -3.73 -9.10 -7.05
C SER A 32 -4.31 -10.34 -7.72
N GLY A 33 -4.65 -10.27 -9.01
CA GLY A 33 -5.21 -11.36 -9.79
C GLY A 33 -6.74 -11.44 -9.75
N GLU A 34 -7.39 -10.49 -9.08
CA GLU A 34 -8.85 -10.36 -9.01
C GLU A 34 -9.45 -9.95 -10.36
N LEU A 35 -8.75 -9.10 -11.12
CA LEU A 35 -9.12 -8.76 -12.48
C LEU A 35 -8.26 -9.54 -13.48
N ARG A 36 -8.93 -10.38 -14.27
CA ARG A 36 -8.28 -11.12 -15.35
C ARG A 36 -7.71 -10.14 -16.37
N SER A 37 -6.44 -10.31 -16.69
CA SER A 37 -5.72 -9.47 -17.66
C SER A 37 -4.66 -10.28 -18.40
N PHE A 38 -4.13 -9.70 -19.46
CA PHE A 38 -2.97 -10.24 -20.19
C PHE A 38 -1.98 -9.12 -20.50
N ARG A 39 -0.72 -9.50 -20.75
CA ARG A 39 0.34 -8.54 -21.07
C ARG A 39 0.72 -8.62 -22.55
N ILE A 40 0.97 -7.45 -23.14
CA ILE A 40 1.64 -7.30 -24.43
C ILE A 40 2.96 -6.57 -24.14
N GLY A 41 4.04 -7.33 -23.96
CA GLY A 41 5.30 -6.80 -23.42
C GLY A 41 5.11 -6.23 -22.00
N LYS A 42 5.39 -4.94 -21.81
CA LYS A 42 5.19 -4.23 -20.53
C LYS A 42 3.76 -3.69 -20.35
N LEU A 43 2.91 -3.74 -21.39
CA LEU A 43 1.59 -3.13 -21.38
C LEU A 43 0.53 -4.12 -20.90
N ILE A 44 -0.28 -3.70 -19.93
CA ILE A 44 -1.43 -4.47 -19.43
C ILE A 44 -2.63 -4.25 -20.36
N ARG A 45 -3.37 -5.31 -20.63
CA ARG A 45 -4.60 -5.32 -21.40
C ARG A 45 -5.68 -6.12 -20.67
N VAL A 46 -6.90 -5.61 -20.68
CA VAL A 46 -8.08 -6.28 -20.13
C VAL A 46 -9.08 -6.42 -21.26
N ARG A 47 -9.55 -7.64 -21.53
CA ARG A 47 -10.58 -7.84 -22.55
C ARG A 47 -11.92 -7.31 -22.05
N SER A 48 -12.76 -6.82 -22.97
CA SER A 48 -14.05 -6.25 -22.58
C SER A 48 -14.97 -7.24 -21.87
N ASP A 49 -15.00 -8.50 -22.32
CA ASP A 49 -15.77 -9.57 -21.65
C ASP A 49 -15.32 -9.78 -20.20
N TRP A 50 -14.01 -9.77 -19.94
CA TRP A 50 -13.49 -9.90 -18.57
C TRP A 50 -13.83 -8.71 -17.68
N ALA A 51 -13.81 -7.50 -18.23
CA ALA A 51 -14.21 -6.30 -17.50
C ALA A 51 -15.70 -6.32 -17.15
N LEU A 52 -16.54 -6.72 -18.10
CA LEU A 52 -17.98 -6.85 -17.90
C LEU A 52 -18.34 -7.95 -16.90
N ASP A 53 -17.67 -9.11 -16.99
CA ASP A 53 -17.86 -10.20 -16.03
C ASP A 53 -17.46 -9.77 -14.62
N PHE A 54 -16.34 -9.04 -14.47
CA PHE A 54 -15.91 -8.48 -13.20
C PHE A 54 -16.94 -7.48 -12.65
N GLN A 55 -17.42 -6.56 -13.49
CA GLN A 55 -18.42 -5.56 -13.09
C GLN A 55 -19.74 -6.21 -12.67
N LYS A 56 -20.21 -7.22 -13.41
CA LYS A 56 -21.41 -8.00 -13.04
C LYS A 56 -21.21 -8.74 -11.73
N ALA A 57 -20.04 -9.34 -11.50
CA ALA A 57 -19.72 -10.01 -10.23
C ALA A 57 -19.76 -9.03 -9.05
N GLN A 58 -19.25 -7.80 -9.23
CA GLN A 58 -19.35 -6.72 -8.23
C GLN A 58 -20.80 -6.30 -7.99
N GLU A 59 -21.64 -6.28 -9.03
CA GLU A 59 -23.06 -5.90 -8.95
C GLU A 59 -23.94 -6.96 -8.26
N ILE A 60 -23.63 -8.24 -8.47
CA ILE A 60 -24.30 -9.39 -7.84
C ILE A 60 -23.83 -9.57 -6.37
N GLY A 61 -22.68 -9.00 -6.01
CA GLY A 61 -22.06 -9.09 -4.70
C GLY A 61 -22.26 -7.89 -3.76
N LEU A 62 -23.15 -6.92 -4.04
CA LEU A 62 -23.29 -5.74 -3.16
C LEU A 62 -23.66 -6.15 -1.72
N PRO A 63 -22.85 -5.72 -0.74
CA PRO A 63 -23.30 -4.62 0.09
C PRO A 63 -22.52 -3.34 -0.23
N ASN A 64 -23.28 -2.25 -0.31
CA ASN A 64 -22.92 -0.84 -0.17
C ASN A 64 -21.52 -0.38 -0.66
N ARG A 65 -21.48 0.54 -1.63
CA ARG A 65 -20.27 1.27 -2.06
C ARG A 65 -19.63 2.14 -0.95
N ASN A 66 -20.26 2.21 0.23
CA ASN A 66 -19.69 2.71 1.47
C ASN A 66 -19.08 1.58 2.35
N ALA A 67 -18.81 0.41 1.78
CA ALA A 67 -18.08 -0.64 2.48
C ALA A 67 -16.71 -0.08 2.88
N PRO A 68 -16.34 -0.15 4.17
CA PRO A 68 -15.08 0.38 4.62
C PRO A 68 -13.96 -0.30 3.83
N THR A 69 -13.16 0.50 3.12
CA THR A 69 -11.86 0.06 2.62
C THR A 69 -11.16 -0.55 3.84
N THR A 70 -10.87 -1.85 3.79
CA THR A 70 -10.41 -2.58 4.98
C THR A 70 -8.95 -2.22 5.35
N GLY A 71 -8.34 -1.28 4.62
CA GLY A 71 -7.05 -0.67 4.94
C GLY A 71 -7.19 0.75 5.47
N ALA A 72 -6.21 1.17 6.25
CA ALA A 72 -6.15 2.52 6.82
C ALA A 72 -6.16 3.60 5.71
N SER A 73 -7.02 4.60 5.87
CA SER A 73 -6.98 5.81 5.05
C SER A 73 -5.89 6.76 5.54
N LEU A 74 -5.31 7.57 4.66
CA LEU A 74 -4.34 8.60 5.04
C LEU A 74 -4.90 9.55 6.13
N ASN A 75 -6.21 9.82 6.08
CA ASN A 75 -6.89 10.69 7.05
C ASN A 75 -7.03 10.06 8.44
N ASP A 76 -6.78 8.76 8.59
CA ASP A 76 -6.84 8.06 9.87
C ASP A 76 -5.52 8.17 10.66
N PHE A 77 -4.48 8.75 10.06
CA PHE A 77 -3.16 8.90 10.68
C PHE A 77 -3.01 10.26 11.37
N THR A 78 -2.32 10.23 12.51
CA THR A 78 -1.75 11.38 13.21
C THR A 78 -0.30 11.07 13.58
N ILE A 79 0.51 12.09 13.88
CA ILE A 79 1.87 11.85 14.38
C ILE A 79 1.76 11.07 15.70
N GLY A 80 2.50 9.97 15.79
CA GLY A 80 2.44 9.01 16.90
C GLY A 80 1.48 7.84 16.67
N THR A 81 0.62 7.87 15.64
CA THR A 81 -0.22 6.71 15.29
C THR A 81 0.66 5.49 15.03
N GLU A 82 0.39 4.41 15.74
CA GLU A 82 1.02 3.11 15.51
C GLU A 82 0.16 2.26 14.58
N PHE A 83 0.80 1.56 13.66
CA PHE A 83 0.12 0.74 12.68
C PHE A 83 0.96 -0.49 12.32
N ARG A 84 0.28 -1.54 11.88
CA ARG A 84 0.88 -2.80 11.43
C ARG A 84 0.73 -2.95 9.94
N THR A 85 1.80 -3.44 9.31
CA THR A 85 1.80 -3.90 7.93
C THR A 85 2.15 -5.40 7.91
N GLY A 86 2.14 -6.03 6.74
CA GLY A 86 2.67 -7.39 6.57
C GLY A 86 4.16 -7.56 6.90
N VAL A 87 4.92 -6.47 7.06
CA VAL A 87 6.38 -6.51 7.28
C VAL A 87 6.83 -6.03 8.66
N GLY A 88 5.95 -5.44 9.47
CA GLY A 88 6.30 -4.98 10.82
C GLY A 88 5.30 -3.99 11.42
N CYS A 89 5.62 -3.51 12.63
CA CYS A 89 4.89 -2.43 13.30
C CYS A 89 5.64 -1.11 13.15
N PHE A 90 4.91 -0.04 12.90
CA PHE A 90 5.44 1.28 12.57
C PHE A 90 4.74 2.36 13.40
N ARG A 91 5.45 3.45 13.65
CA ARG A 91 4.93 4.66 14.30
C ARG A 91 5.09 5.84 13.34
N CYS A 92 3.98 6.51 13.02
CA CYS A 92 3.95 7.70 12.18
C CYS A 92 4.77 8.83 12.82
N THR A 93 5.73 9.39 12.08
CA THR A 93 6.58 10.54 12.49
C THR A 93 6.24 11.81 11.72
N ASP A 94 5.72 11.69 10.50
CA ASP A 94 5.27 12.82 9.68
C ASP A 94 4.19 12.39 8.67
N ILE A 95 3.38 13.35 8.21
CA ILE A 95 2.28 13.13 7.27
C ILE A 95 2.39 14.11 6.11
N GLY A 96 2.73 13.59 4.95
CA GLY A 96 2.68 14.31 3.69
C GLY A 96 1.29 14.27 3.06
N THR A 97 1.05 15.11 2.05
CA THR A 97 -0.24 15.19 1.32
C THR A 97 -0.70 13.85 0.74
N ARG A 98 0.23 12.92 0.47
CA ARG A 98 -0.05 11.61 -0.12
C ARG A 98 0.73 10.45 0.51
N CYS A 99 1.42 10.70 1.63
CA CYS A 99 2.29 9.70 2.25
C CYS A 99 2.26 9.82 3.77
N VAL A 100 2.43 8.68 4.44
CA VAL A 100 2.82 8.61 5.85
C VAL A 100 4.32 8.33 5.92
N ILE A 101 5.06 9.08 6.72
CA ILE A 101 6.44 8.79 7.07
C ILE A 101 6.44 8.15 8.45
N ALA A 102 7.12 7.02 8.61
CA ALA A 102 7.09 6.27 9.85
C ALA A 102 8.41 5.56 10.15
N ILE A 103 8.65 5.32 11.43
CA ILE A 103 9.76 4.52 11.93
C ILE A 103 9.26 3.13 12.34
N ARG A 104 10.08 2.10 12.11
CA ARG A 104 9.78 0.74 12.56
C ARG A 104 10.03 0.60 14.06
N ILE A 105 9.04 0.08 14.80
CA ILE A 105 9.07 0.01 16.27
C ILE A 105 9.10 -1.40 16.86
N ASP A 106 8.85 -2.45 16.07
CA ASP A 106 8.90 -3.84 16.53
C ASP A 106 10.33 -4.41 16.54
N GLN A 107 11.18 -3.99 15.60
CA GLN A 107 12.58 -4.36 15.54
C GLN A 107 13.40 -3.37 14.71
N VAL A 108 14.70 -3.30 14.99
CA VAL A 108 15.62 -2.38 14.32
C VAL A 108 16.84 -3.12 13.80
N GLU A 109 17.18 -2.92 12.53
CA GLU A 109 18.45 -3.36 11.97
C GLU A 109 19.56 -2.37 12.32
N VAL A 110 20.55 -2.85 13.06
CA VAL A 110 21.75 -2.13 13.45
C VAL A 110 22.87 -2.51 12.50
N VAL A 111 23.42 -1.51 11.83
CA VAL A 111 24.60 -1.66 10.98
C VAL A 111 25.79 -1.07 11.73
N SER A 112 26.77 -1.92 12.06
CA SER A 112 28.02 -1.48 12.69
C SER A 112 29.19 -1.77 11.77
N ALA A 113 30.09 -0.80 11.63
CA ALA A 113 31.37 -0.99 10.95
C ALA A 113 32.45 -1.21 12.01
N ASN A 114 33.18 -2.31 11.91
CA ASN A 114 34.37 -2.49 12.74
C ASN A 114 35.55 -1.66 12.19
N LYS A 115 36.64 -1.56 12.97
CA LYS A 115 37.84 -0.77 12.59
C LYS A 115 38.50 -1.24 11.29
N THR A 116 38.21 -2.46 10.83
CA THR A 116 38.72 -3.03 9.58
C THR A 116 37.76 -2.81 8.39
N GLY A 117 36.68 -2.06 8.57
CA GLY A 117 35.69 -1.77 7.52
C GLY A 117 34.69 -2.88 7.24
N THR A 118 34.72 -3.99 8.00
CA THR A 118 33.72 -5.05 7.91
C THR A 118 32.41 -4.57 8.53
N ILE A 119 31.34 -4.67 7.75
CA ILE A 119 29.99 -4.31 8.17
C ILE A 119 29.33 -5.54 8.81
N ALA A 120 28.93 -5.41 10.07
CA ALA A 120 28.09 -6.38 10.76
C ALA A 120 26.66 -5.84 10.88
N LYS A 121 25.69 -6.64 10.43
CA LYS A 121 24.26 -6.39 10.65
C LYS A 121 23.78 -7.20 11.85
N LYS A 122 23.10 -6.54 12.78
CA LYS A 122 22.44 -7.17 13.93
C LYS A 122 21.03 -6.62 14.04
N THR A 123 20.06 -7.47 14.32
CA THR A 123 18.71 -7.02 14.68
C THR A 123 18.61 -6.88 16.20
N ILE A 124 18.04 -5.76 16.66
CA ILE A 124 17.61 -5.60 18.05
C ILE A 124 16.09 -5.52 18.11
N ASP A 125 15.50 -6.02 19.20
CA ASP A 125 14.06 -5.91 19.40
C ASP A 125 13.64 -4.48 19.74
N GLY A 126 12.38 -4.16 19.47
CA GLY A 126 11.80 -2.85 19.69
C GLY A 126 11.90 -2.34 21.13
N LYS A 127 11.75 -3.23 22.14
CA LYS A 127 11.82 -2.82 23.55
C LYS A 127 13.23 -2.39 23.94
N SER A 128 14.24 -3.13 23.47
CA SER A 128 15.64 -2.77 23.67
C SER A 128 16.01 -1.45 22.96
N ALA A 129 15.44 -1.18 21.78
CA ALA A 129 15.65 0.08 21.05
C ALA A 129 14.97 1.27 21.76
N GLU A 130 13.72 1.09 22.20
CA GLU A 130 12.95 2.10 22.96
C GLU A 130 13.65 2.46 24.28
N ALA A 131 14.14 1.47 25.03
CA ALA A 131 14.88 1.70 26.27
C ALA A 131 16.18 2.49 26.08
N GLN A 132 16.77 2.45 24.88
CA GLN A 132 17.94 3.24 24.49
C GLN A 132 17.56 4.61 23.90
N GLY A 133 16.28 4.93 23.82
CA GLY A 133 15.78 6.20 23.29
C GLY A 133 15.90 6.33 21.76
N TRP A 134 16.01 5.23 21.02
CA TRP A 134 16.24 5.26 19.57
C TRP A 134 15.08 5.86 18.76
N PHE A 135 13.88 5.81 19.34
CA PHE A 135 12.66 6.35 18.75
C PHE A 135 12.34 7.78 19.22
N ASN A 136 13.25 8.41 19.97
CA ASN A 136 13.16 9.82 20.32
C ASN A 136 13.84 10.63 19.23
N GLY A 137 13.10 11.52 18.55
CA GLY A 137 13.64 12.35 17.47
C GLY A 137 13.14 13.80 17.52
N PRO A 138 13.53 14.63 16.53
CA PRO A 138 14.62 14.39 15.57
C PRO A 138 16.03 14.67 16.15
N PRO A 139 17.10 13.98 15.66
CA PRO A 139 17.05 12.86 14.72
C PRO A 139 16.75 11.53 15.43
N TYR A 140 15.88 10.72 14.84
CA TYR A 140 15.70 9.33 15.28
C TYR A 140 16.97 8.52 15.01
N GLN A 141 17.24 7.51 15.84
CA GLN A 141 18.38 6.61 15.65
C GLN A 141 18.08 5.48 14.65
N VAL A 142 16.87 5.48 14.08
CA VAL A 142 16.36 4.51 13.12
C VAL A 142 15.94 5.18 11.81
N VAL A 143 15.85 4.39 10.75
CA VAL A 143 15.49 4.87 9.42
C VAL A 143 14.00 5.14 9.32
N GLU A 144 13.65 6.30 8.77
CA GLU A 144 12.28 6.63 8.37
C GLU A 144 11.93 5.98 7.03
N ILE A 145 10.71 5.47 6.93
CA ILE A 145 10.17 4.79 5.76
C ILE A 145 8.94 5.56 5.30
N VAL A 146 8.83 5.75 3.98
CA VAL A 146 7.72 6.43 3.33
C VAL A 146 6.71 5.38 2.86
N PHE A 147 5.48 5.50 3.34
CA PHE A 147 4.32 4.70 2.95
C PHE A 147 3.40 5.58 2.11
N ASP A 148 3.16 5.21 0.85
CA ASP A 148 2.18 5.91 0.03
C ASP A 148 0.77 5.33 0.22
N GLU A 149 -0.24 5.92 -0.42
CA GLU A 149 -1.64 5.46 -0.34
C GLU A 149 -1.86 3.96 -0.68
N ASN A 150 -1.01 3.30 -1.48
CA ASN A 150 -1.12 1.85 -1.75
C ASN A 150 -0.57 1.05 -0.59
N ASP A 151 0.53 1.52 0.00
CA ASP A 151 1.17 0.81 1.10
C ASP A 151 0.24 0.75 2.32
N LEU A 152 -0.71 1.70 2.42
CA LEU A 152 -1.71 1.78 3.48
C LEU A 152 -2.95 0.90 3.27
N GLU A 153 -3.25 0.43 2.04
CA GLU A 153 -4.46 -0.37 1.71
C GLU A 153 -4.54 -1.72 2.47
N GLY A 154 -3.43 -2.19 3.05
CA GLY A 154 -3.38 -3.39 3.90
C GLY A 154 -2.84 -3.14 5.31
N CYS A 155 -2.81 -1.88 5.75
CA CYS A 155 -2.36 -1.52 7.08
C CYS A 155 -3.49 -1.60 8.11
N GLU A 156 -3.17 -2.14 9.28
CA GLU A 156 -4.06 -2.19 10.45
C GLU A 156 -3.61 -1.14 11.47
N LEU A 157 -4.48 -0.20 11.84
CA LEU A 157 -4.18 0.75 12.90
C LEU A 157 -4.18 0.06 14.27
N ILE A 158 -3.13 0.28 15.05
CA ILE A 158 -3.03 -0.23 16.42
C ILE A 158 -3.65 0.86 17.31
N GLN A 159 -4.87 0.62 17.78
CA GLN A 159 -5.49 1.53 18.74
C GLN A 159 -4.70 1.48 20.05
N SER A 160 -4.22 2.65 20.49
CA SER A 160 -3.57 2.88 21.78
C SER A 160 -4.58 2.89 22.93
#